data_AF-A0A9N9JUM0-F1
#
_entry.id   AF-A0A9N9JUM0-F1
#
_cell.length_a   1.000
_cell.length_b   1.000
_cell.length_c   1.000
_cell.angle_alpha   90.00
_cell.angle_beta   90.00
_cell.angle_gamma   90.00
#
_symmetry.space_group_name_H-M   'P 1'
#
loop_
_entity.id
_entity.type
_entity.pdbx_description
1 polymer ?
#
loop_
_entity_poly.entity_id
_entity_poly.type
_entity_poly.pdbx_seq_one_letter_code
_entity_poly.pdbx_strand_id
1 'polypeptide(L)'
;MNTATCTFRLLSRGSKAILQQRSIITARPFSILKNSRLANPVKITFNGIKPSKLNQLSQIRTVQTLDFGGSKEKVHERSDWPKEKFQKLFENDTIAIIGYGPQGRGQSLNAKDNGLNVIVGLREGGRSWKLALEDGWVPGKNLFSINDALSKGTIIGNLLSDAAQKELWPQFVPHLTKGKTIYFSHGFSIVYKDQTNVVPPKDIDVIMIAPKGSGKTVRSQFLDGRGINSSFAVYQDTSGKARDRCVALGIAIGSGYLYETDFKKEVFSDLYGERGVLMGAIQGLFLAQYEVLREHGHTPSEAFNETVEEATQSLYPLIGENGMDW
;
A
#
# COMPACT_ATOMS: atom_id res chain seq x y z
N MET A 1 42.04 -2.23 -28.83
CA MET A 1 42.19 -3.63 -28.36
C MET A 1 42.98 -3.62 -27.07
N ASN A 2 42.31 -3.89 -25.94
CA ASN A 2 42.79 -4.71 -24.83
C ASN A 2 41.69 -4.74 -23.78
N THR A 3 40.96 -5.85 -23.80
CA THR A 3 39.86 -6.23 -22.92
C THR A 3 40.42 -6.73 -21.59
N ALA A 4 40.05 -6.11 -20.47
CA ALA A 4 40.24 -6.66 -19.14
C ALA A 4 38.90 -7.20 -18.63
N THR A 5 38.73 -8.52 -18.71
CA THR A 5 37.57 -9.25 -18.23
C THR A 5 37.75 -9.52 -16.73
N CYS A 6 36.89 -8.95 -15.87
CA CYS A 6 36.87 -9.27 -14.44
C CYS A 6 35.72 -10.23 -14.14
N THR A 7 36.06 -11.49 -13.90
CA THR A 7 35.14 -12.57 -13.51
C THR A 7 34.97 -12.59 -12.00
N PHE A 8 33.79 -12.21 -11.48
CA PHE A 8 33.45 -12.44 -10.08
C PHE A 8 32.95 -13.88 -9.88
N ARG A 9 33.78 -14.70 -9.22
CA ARG A 9 33.41 -16.02 -8.70
C ARG A 9 32.51 -15.85 -7.46
N LEU A 10 31.34 -16.50 -7.47
CA LEU A 10 30.56 -16.73 -6.25
C LEU A 10 31.35 -17.63 -5.30
N LEU A 11 31.65 -17.12 -4.11
CA LEU A 11 32.08 -17.93 -2.96
C LEU A 11 30.86 -18.16 -2.06
N SER A 12 30.35 -19.39 -2.08
CA SER A 12 29.39 -19.88 -1.09
C SER A 12 30.08 -20.00 0.27
N ARG A 13 29.70 -19.15 1.22
CA ARG A 13 30.00 -19.36 2.64
C ARG A 13 28.71 -19.68 3.37
N GLY A 14 28.59 -20.92 3.84
CA GLY A 14 27.60 -21.31 4.83
C GLY A 14 27.94 -20.66 6.15
N SER A 15 27.00 -19.87 6.68
CA SER A 15 27.07 -19.32 8.03
C SER A 15 25.99 -19.97 8.88
N LYS A 16 26.41 -20.64 9.94
CA LYS A 16 25.57 -21.12 11.04
C LYS A 16 24.82 -19.94 11.64
N ALA A 17 23.49 -20.05 11.71
CA ALA A 17 22.64 -19.07 12.38
C ALA A 17 22.89 -19.10 13.89
N ILE A 18 23.38 -17.99 14.44
CA ILE A 18 23.30 -17.70 15.87
C ILE A 18 22.00 -16.92 16.07
N LEU A 19 21.03 -17.56 16.71
CA LEU A 19 19.77 -16.95 17.15
C LEU A 19 20.06 -15.94 18.27
N GLN A 20 20.09 -14.65 17.94
CA GLN A 20 19.86 -13.61 18.94
C GLN A 20 18.34 -13.44 19.10
N GLN A 21 17.86 -13.64 20.33
CA GLN A 21 16.49 -13.30 20.73
C GLN A 21 16.25 -11.80 20.48
N ARG A 22 15.45 -11.49 19.47
CA ARG A 22 14.86 -10.16 19.33
C ARG A 22 13.65 -10.08 20.27
N SER A 23 13.77 -9.25 21.30
CA SER A 23 12.65 -8.78 22.10
C SER A 23 11.64 -8.09 21.18
N ILE A 24 10.39 -8.52 21.26
CA ILE A 24 9.26 -7.94 20.53
C ILE A 24 8.96 -6.58 21.15
N ILE A 25 9.40 -5.50 20.51
CA ILE A 25 8.95 -4.15 20.85
C ILE A 25 7.64 -3.92 20.11
N THR A 26 6.54 -3.95 20.85
CA THR A 26 5.21 -3.57 20.36
C THR A 26 5.14 -2.05 20.30
N ALA A 27 5.27 -1.46 19.11
CA ALA A 27 5.00 -0.05 18.92
C ALA A 27 3.49 0.19 19.06
N ARG A 28 3.08 0.92 20.11
CA ARG A 28 1.72 1.46 20.23
C ARG A 28 1.61 2.70 19.35
N PRO A 29 0.50 2.90 18.61
CA PRO A 29 0.24 4.20 18.01
C PRO A 29 -0.14 5.16 19.13
N PHE A 30 0.57 6.27 19.31
CA PHE A 30 0.15 7.29 20.26
C PHE A 30 0.17 8.69 19.68
N SER A 31 -0.95 9.36 19.94
CA SER A 31 -1.28 10.75 19.68
C SER A 31 -0.49 11.71 20.58
N ILE A 32 -0.13 12.84 20.01
CA ILE A 32 0.59 13.96 20.63
C ILE A 32 -0.22 14.57 21.80
N LEU A 33 0.51 14.85 22.90
CA LEU A 33 0.35 15.93 23.90
C LEU A 33 0.58 15.39 25.32
N LYS A 34 1.61 15.93 26.00
CA LYS A 34 1.53 16.32 27.42
C LYS A 34 2.68 17.24 27.80
N ASN A 35 2.43 18.54 27.65
CA ASN A 35 2.95 19.56 28.55
C ASN A 35 1.78 20.05 29.41
N SER A 36 1.62 19.50 30.61
CA SER A 36 0.78 20.09 31.66
C SER A 36 1.20 19.60 33.03
N ARG A 37 1.35 20.57 33.95
CA ARG A 37 1.89 20.51 35.30
C ARG A 37 1.39 19.33 36.15
N LEU A 38 2.28 18.85 37.02
CA LEU A 38 2.05 17.84 38.07
C LEU A 38 0.78 18.13 38.88
N ALA A 39 -0.17 17.20 38.88
CA ALA A 39 -1.25 17.13 39.86
C ALA A 39 -1.27 15.72 40.47
N ASN A 40 -1.30 15.65 41.80
CA ASN A 40 -1.18 14.43 42.61
C ASN A 40 -2.25 13.37 42.28
N PRO A 41 -1.94 12.07 42.37
CA PRO A 41 -2.88 11.00 42.05
C PRO A 41 -3.93 10.83 43.16
N VAL A 42 -5.21 10.91 42.78
CA VAL A 42 -6.35 10.52 43.63
C VAL A 42 -6.48 8.99 43.62
N LYS A 43 -6.38 8.36 44.79
CA LYS A 43 -6.69 6.93 44.97
C LYS A 43 -8.22 6.76 45.03
N ILE A 44 -8.79 6.00 44.10
CA ILE A 44 -10.18 5.54 44.16
C ILE A 44 -10.17 4.05 44.52
N THR A 45 -10.74 3.73 45.68
CA THR A 45 -10.98 2.36 46.15
C THR A 45 -12.31 1.88 45.57
N PHE A 46 -12.33 0.75 44.87
CA PHE A 46 -13.58 0.12 44.42
C PHE A 46 -14.04 -0.92 45.44
N ASN A 47 -15.05 -0.58 46.24
CA ASN A 47 -15.85 -1.56 46.97
C ASN A 47 -16.89 -2.18 46.04
N GLY A 48 -17.06 -3.49 46.19
CA GLY A 48 -17.63 -4.39 45.19
C GLY A 48 -19.04 -4.09 44.69
N ILE A 49 -19.25 -4.43 43.41
CA ILE A 49 -20.56 -4.63 42.80
C ILE A 49 -20.49 -5.94 42.01
N LYS A 50 -21.43 -6.85 42.29
CA LYS A 50 -21.55 -8.17 41.63
C LYS A 50 -21.85 -8.01 40.13
N PRO A 51 -21.35 -8.91 39.26
CA PRO A 51 -21.62 -8.83 37.83
C PRO A 51 -22.96 -9.51 37.52
N SER A 52 -23.99 -8.74 37.22
CA SER A 52 -25.11 -9.27 36.44
C SER A 52 -25.70 -8.18 35.52
N LYS A 53 -25.78 -8.54 34.24
CA LYS A 53 -26.47 -7.85 33.14
C LYS A 53 -25.94 -6.44 32.80
N LEU A 54 -24.87 -6.39 32.01
CA LEU A 54 -24.74 -5.34 30.98
C LEU A 54 -24.96 -5.97 29.61
N ASN A 55 -26.17 -5.79 29.11
CA ASN A 55 -26.57 -6.11 27.74
C ASN A 55 -25.79 -5.23 26.74
N GLN A 56 -25.41 -5.86 25.62
CA GLN A 56 -25.50 -5.34 24.26
C GLN A 56 -25.57 -3.82 24.09
N LEU A 57 -24.40 -3.19 24.01
CA LEU A 57 -24.17 -2.08 23.11
C LEU A 57 -22.81 -2.33 22.48
N SER A 58 -22.80 -3.05 21.35
CA SER A 58 -21.67 -2.99 20.43
C SER A 58 -21.54 -1.53 20.00
N GLN A 59 -20.66 -0.77 20.65
CA GLN A 59 -20.25 0.51 20.11
C GLN A 59 -19.55 0.21 18.79
N ILE A 60 -20.30 0.35 17.69
CA ILE A 60 -19.75 0.45 16.35
C ILE A 60 -18.90 1.72 16.40
N ARG A 61 -17.59 1.56 16.64
CA ARG A 61 -16.66 2.68 16.52
C ARG A 61 -16.76 3.17 15.09
N THR A 62 -17.12 4.44 14.99
CA THR A 62 -17.39 5.18 13.77
C THR A 62 -16.07 5.79 13.31
N VAL A 63 -15.91 5.92 11.99
CA VAL A 63 -14.87 6.68 11.26
C VAL A 63 -14.11 7.64 12.17
N GLN A 64 -12.81 7.39 12.35
CA GLN A 64 -11.99 8.21 13.21
C GLN A 64 -11.70 9.58 12.58
N THR A 65 -11.53 10.60 13.43
CA THR A 65 -11.03 11.91 13.02
C THR A 65 -9.62 12.07 13.56
N LEU A 66 -8.64 12.18 12.68
CA LEU A 66 -7.25 12.48 13.03
C LEU A 66 -6.97 13.96 12.90
N ASP A 67 -6.03 14.46 13.70
CA ASP A 67 -5.58 15.86 13.67
C ASP A 67 -4.22 15.93 12.96
N PHE A 68 -4.19 16.59 11.80
CA PHE A 68 -3.02 16.84 10.99
C PHE A 68 -2.58 18.30 11.16
N GLY A 69 -1.78 18.57 12.20
CA GLY A 69 -1.21 19.90 12.44
C GLY A 69 -2.26 21.00 12.69
N GLY A 70 -3.34 20.67 13.40
CA GLY A 70 -4.49 21.54 13.67
C GLY A 70 -5.68 21.31 12.72
N SER A 71 -5.50 20.51 11.67
CA SER A 71 -6.55 20.20 10.69
C SER A 71 -7.17 18.83 10.98
N LYS A 72 -8.44 18.82 11.39
CA LYS A 72 -9.17 17.59 11.70
C LYS A 72 -9.73 16.96 10.44
N GLU A 73 -9.30 15.75 10.11
CA GLU A 73 -9.73 15.02 8.92
C GLU A 73 -10.28 13.64 9.27
N LYS A 74 -11.29 13.20 8.51
CA LYS A 74 -11.87 11.86 8.66
C LYS A 74 -10.99 10.84 7.98
N VAL A 75 -10.67 9.76 8.68
CA VAL A 75 -9.96 8.60 8.16
C VAL A 75 -10.73 7.32 8.45
N HIS A 76 -10.51 6.31 7.63
CA HIS A 76 -11.07 4.97 7.82
C HIS A 76 -9.98 4.02 8.25
N GLU A 77 -10.13 3.44 9.43
CA GLU A 77 -9.18 2.49 9.98
C GLU A 77 -9.64 1.05 9.76
N ARG A 78 -8.74 0.10 10.05
CA ARG A 78 -9.05 -1.33 10.07
C ARG A 78 -10.24 -1.69 10.96
N SER A 79 -10.46 -0.92 12.03
CA SER A 79 -11.57 -1.16 12.95
C SER A 79 -12.95 -0.80 12.37
N ASP A 80 -13.01 0.07 11.37
CA ASP A 80 -14.26 0.43 10.67
C ASP A 80 -14.74 -0.70 9.73
N TRP A 81 -13.79 -1.51 9.25
CA TRP A 81 -14.00 -2.65 8.36
C TRP A 81 -13.30 -3.91 8.88
N PRO A 82 -13.81 -4.52 9.97
CA PRO A 82 -13.30 -5.80 10.43
C PRO A 82 -13.44 -6.86 9.34
N LYS A 83 -12.62 -7.92 9.43
CA LYS A 83 -12.47 -8.95 8.40
C LYS A 83 -13.81 -9.52 7.94
N GLU A 84 -14.65 -9.89 8.88
CA GLU A 84 -15.96 -10.51 8.63
C GLU A 84 -16.89 -9.54 7.88
N LYS A 85 -16.80 -8.24 8.16
CA LYS A 85 -17.64 -7.20 7.53
C LYS A 85 -17.27 -7.02 6.05
N PHE A 86 -15.99 -6.89 5.72
CA PHE A 86 -15.61 -6.77 4.30
C PHE A 86 -15.74 -8.09 3.55
N GLN A 87 -15.53 -9.25 4.20
CA GLN A 87 -15.75 -10.55 3.57
C GLN A 87 -17.21 -10.71 3.15
N LYS A 88 -18.14 -10.34 4.03
CA LYS A 88 -19.57 -10.31 3.70
C LYS A 88 -19.90 -9.33 2.57
N LEU A 89 -19.28 -8.14 2.57
CA LEU A 89 -19.49 -7.16 1.51
C LEU A 89 -19.10 -7.70 0.12
N PHE A 90 -18.04 -8.49 0.05
CA PHE A 90 -17.46 -9.02 -1.19
C PHE A 90 -17.77 -10.51 -1.43
N GLU A 91 -18.73 -11.10 -0.72
CA GLU A 91 -19.01 -12.54 -0.78
C GLU A 91 -19.43 -13.01 -2.18
N ASN A 92 -20.08 -12.11 -2.94
CA ASN A 92 -20.53 -12.35 -4.31
C ASN A 92 -19.61 -11.73 -5.37
N ASP A 93 -18.49 -11.15 -4.95
CA ASP A 93 -17.54 -10.51 -5.84
C ASP A 93 -16.40 -11.44 -6.25
N THR A 94 -15.91 -11.26 -7.46
CA THR A 94 -14.62 -11.78 -7.91
C THR A 94 -13.70 -10.59 -8.15
N ILE A 95 -12.61 -10.49 -7.38
CA ILE A 95 -11.62 -9.43 -7.51
C ILE A 95 -10.56 -9.90 -8.50
N ALA A 96 -10.62 -9.39 -9.73
CA ALA A 96 -9.65 -9.69 -10.77
C ALA A 96 -8.53 -8.65 -10.77
N ILE A 97 -7.33 -9.03 -10.32
CA ILE A 97 -6.14 -8.18 -10.35
C ILE A 97 -5.38 -8.42 -11.65
N ILE A 98 -5.35 -7.40 -12.51
CA ILE A 98 -4.65 -7.44 -13.78
C ILE A 98 -3.27 -6.82 -13.61
N GLY A 99 -2.23 -7.63 -13.81
CA GLY A 99 -0.84 -7.26 -13.55
C GLY A 99 -0.34 -7.78 -12.20
N TYR A 100 0.93 -8.20 -12.19
CA TYR A 100 1.60 -8.78 -11.02
C TYR A 100 3.00 -8.20 -10.84
N GLY A 101 3.08 -6.87 -10.98
CA GLY A 101 4.22 -6.07 -10.51
C GLY A 101 4.18 -5.91 -8.98
N PRO A 102 4.95 -4.97 -8.39
CA PRO A 102 4.97 -4.81 -6.93
C PRO A 102 3.58 -4.62 -6.31
N GLN A 103 2.76 -3.70 -6.83
CA GLN A 103 1.42 -3.44 -6.29
C GLN A 103 0.47 -4.62 -6.55
N GLY A 104 0.42 -5.11 -7.81
CA GLY A 104 -0.41 -6.26 -8.19
C GLY A 104 -0.14 -7.50 -7.35
N ARG A 105 1.13 -7.83 -7.09
CA ARG A 105 1.53 -8.94 -6.22
C ARG A 105 1.16 -8.70 -4.77
N GLY A 106 1.52 -7.55 -4.20
CA GLY A 106 1.30 -7.28 -2.77
C GLY A 106 -0.19 -7.26 -2.41
N GLN A 107 -0.99 -6.56 -3.21
CA GLN A 107 -2.42 -6.40 -2.94
C GLN A 107 -3.21 -7.69 -3.18
N SER A 108 -2.91 -8.42 -4.26
CA SER A 108 -3.63 -9.67 -4.53
C SER A 108 -3.36 -10.75 -3.49
N LEU A 109 -2.12 -10.86 -3.00
CA LEU A 109 -1.76 -11.77 -1.91
C LEU A 109 -2.40 -11.35 -0.58
N ASN A 110 -2.41 -10.06 -0.25
CA ASN A 110 -3.04 -9.59 0.99
C ASN A 110 -4.55 -9.84 0.98
N ALA A 111 -5.22 -9.53 -0.13
CA ALA A 111 -6.66 -9.79 -0.28
C ALA A 111 -6.99 -11.30 -0.25
N LYS A 112 -6.14 -12.15 -0.85
CA LYS A 112 -6.24 -13.62 -0.79
C LYS A 112 -6.09 -14.14 0.64
N ASP A 113 -5.09 -13.68 1.40
CA ASP A 113 -4.88 -14.08 2.80
C ASP A 113 -6.00 -13.56 3.72
N ASN A 114 -6.64 -12.46 3.33
CA ASN A 114 -7.86 -11.96 3.95
C ASN A 114 -9.13 -12.73 3.53
N GLY A 115 -9.01 -13.80 2.73
CA GLY A 115 -10.10 -14.71 2.40
C GLY A 115 -11.07 -14.16 1.36
N LEU A 116 -10.69 -13.13 0.60
CA LEU A 116 -11.48 -12.66 -0.53
C LEU A 116 -11.29 -13.58 -1.74
N ASN A 117 -12.30 -13.64 -2.59
CA ASN A 117 -12.24 -14.34 -3.87
C ASN A 117 -11.43 -13.50 -4.88
N VAL A 118 -10.11 -13.73 -4.89
CA VAL A 118 -9.16 -13.03 -5.75
C VAL A 118 -8.67 -13.94 -6.86
N ILE A 119 -8.59 -13.40 -8.07
CA ILE A 119 -7.95 -14.03 -9.22
C ILE A 119 -6.93 -13.05 -9.83
N VAL A 120 -5.90 -13.58 -10.48
CA VAL A 120 -4.91 -12.77 -11.19
C VAL A 120 -4.94 -13.02 -12.69
N GLY A 121 -4.93 -11.94 -13.47
CA GLY A 121 -4.91 -11.97 -14.94
C GLY A 121 -3.55 -11.54 -15.47
N LEU A 122 -2.83 -12.45 -16.12
CA LEU A 122 -1.43 -12.26 -16.54
C LEU A 122 -1.16 -12.80 -17.94
N ARG A 123 -0.09 -12.31 -18.56
CA ARG A 123 0.43 -12.89 -19.80
C ARG A 123 1.07 -14.25 -19.52
N GLU A 124 0.49 -15.30 -20.09
CA GLU A 124 0.95 -16.68 -19.94
C GLU A 124 2.43 -16.86 -20.29
N GLY A 125 3.13 -17.69 -19.51
CA GLY A 125 4.56 -18.00 -19.69
C GLY A 125 5.54 -16.87 -19.33
N GLY A 126 5.07 -15.65 -19.08
CA GLY A 126 5.90 -14.51 -18.72
C GLY A 126 6.52 -14.58 -17.32
N ARG A 127 7.41 -13.62 -17.00
CA ARG A 127 8.06 -13.52 -15.67
C ARG A 127 7.05 -13.45 -14.52
N SER A 128 6.05 -12.56 -14.65
CA SER A 128 5.00 -12.40 -13.65
C SER A 128 4.13 -13.65 -13.48
N TRP A 129 3.90 -14.41 -14.57
CA TRP A 129 3.17 -15.68 -14.50
C TRP A 129 3.94 -16.71 -13.66
N LYS A 130 5.24 -16.88 -13.93
CA LYS A 130 6.11 -17.79 -13.15
C LYS A 130 6.14 -17.40 -11.67
N LEU A 131 6.27 -16.10 -11.39
CA LEU A 131 6.23 -15.60 -10.01
C LEU A 131 4.88 -15.87 -9.33
N ALA A 132 3.76 -15.75 -10.06
CA ALA A 132 2.45 -16.10 -9.52
C ALA A 132 2.34 -17.60 -9.20
N LEU A 133 2.93 -18.49 -10.02
CA LEU A 133 2.99 -19.92 -9.70
C LEU A 133 3.78 -20.18 -8.40
N GLU A 134 4.93 -19.51 -8.24
CA GLU A 134 5.75 -19.60 -7.01
C GLU A 134 5.00 -19.11 -5.76
N ASP A 135 4.17 -18.08 -5.90
CA ASP A 135 3.31 -17.57 -4.83
C ASP A 135 2.02 -18.39 -4.62
N GLY A 136 1.88 -19.55 -5.28
CA GLY A 136 0.78 -20.49 -5.09
C GLY A 136 -0.53 -20.07 -5.77
N TRP A 137 -0.45 -19.33 -6.88
CA TRP A 137 -1.56 -19.17 -7.81
C TRP A 137 -1.61 -20.35 -8.79
N VAL A 138 -2.82 -20.82 -9.11
CA VAL A 138 -3.07 -22.07 -9.83
C VAL A 138 -3.78 -21.76 -11.15
N PRO A 139 -3.18 -22.10 -12.31
CA PRO A 139 -3.79 -21.92 -13.63
C PRO A 139 -5.19 -22.54 -13.71
N GLY A 140 -6.13 -21.82 -14.31
CA GLY A 140 -7.52 -22.29 -14.48
C GLY A 140 -8.38 -22.23 -13.22
N LYS A 141 -7.81 -21.95 -12.04
CA LYS A 141 -8.54 -21.77 -10.78
C LYS A 141 -8.54 -20.31 -10.31
N ASN A 142 -7.35 -19.73 -10.14
CA ASN A 142 -7.19 -18.34 -9.69
C ASN A 142 -6.04 -17.60 -10.40
N LEU A 143 -5.45 -18.21 -11.42
CA LEU A 143 -4.52 -17.61 -12.36
C LEU A 143 -5.04 -17.84 -13.77
N PHE A 144 -5.21 -16.76 -14.53
CA PHE A 144 -5.84 -16.77 -15.84
C PHE A 144 -5.11 -15.85 -16.82
N SER A 145 -5.41 -16.00 -18.10
CA SER A 145 -5.10 -14.98 -19.10
C SER A 145 -5.76 -13.64 -18.72
N ILE A 146 -5.27 -12.52 -19.26
CA ILE A 146 -5.83 -11.19 -18.98
C ILE A 146 -7.32 -11.14 -19.34
N ASN A 147 -7.70 -11.57 -20.55
CA ASN A 147 -9.10 -11.54 -21.00
C ASN A 147 -10.01 -12.44 -20.15
N ASP A 148 -9.55 -13.62 -19.76
CA ASP A 148 -10.35 -14.52 -18.92
C ASP A 148 -10.58 -13.94 -17.52
N ALA A 149 -9.55 -13.33 -16.92
CA ALA A 149 -9.67 -12.66 -15.64
C ALA A 149 -10.62 -11.45 -15.72
N LEU A 150 -10.51 -10.65 -16.79
CA LEU A 150 -11.41 -9.51 -17.04
C LEU A 150 -12.87 -9.94 -17.15
N SER A 151 -13.14 -11.02 -17.87
CA SER A 151 -14.48 -11.59 -18.02
C SER A 151 -15.07 -12.04 -16.67
N LYS A 152 -14.25 -12.70 -15.83
CA LYS A 152 -14.66 -13.25 -14.53
C LYS A 152 -14.80 -12.21 -13.43
N GLY A 153 -14.04 -11.12 -13.46
CA GLY A 153 -14.00 -10.12 -12.39
C GLY A 153 -15.26 -9.26 -12.30
N THR A 154 -15.81 -9.09 -11.10
CA THR A 154 -16.85 -8.06 -10.81
C THR A 154 -16.21 -6.76 -10.32
N ILE A 155 -15.06 -6.87 -9.66
CA ILE A 155 -14.13 -5.77 -9.37
C ILE A 155 -12.85 -6.05 -10.13
N ILE A 156 -12.47 -5.15 -11.04
CA ILE A 156 -11.28 -5.29 -11.87
C ILE A 156 -10.25 -4.28 -11.37
N GLY A 157 -9.13 -4.77 -10.83
CA GLY A 157 -7.97 -3.96 -10.47
C GLY A 157 -7.01 -3.85 -11.63
N ASN A 158 -6.91 -2.66 -12.23
CA ASN A 158 -5.92 -2.39 -13.27
C ASN A 158 -4.59 -1.95 -12.62
N LEU A 159 -3.76 -2.93 -12.27
CA LEU A 159 -2.48 -2.73 -11.57
C LEU A 159 -1.27 -2.95 -12.50
N LEU A 160 -1.49 -2.68 -13.78
CA LEU A 160 -0.46 -2.57 -14.81
C LEU A 160 0.29 -1.24 -14.66
N SER A 161 1.49 -1.14 -15.24
CA SER A 161 2.17 0.16 -15.41
C SER A 161 1.32 1.11 -16.26
N ASP A 162 1.38 2.42 -16.04
CA ASP A 162 0.54 3.40 -16.73
C ASP A 162 0.60 3.28 -18.27
N ALA A 163 1.79 3.03 -18.83
CA ALA A 163 1.94 2.78 -20.27
C ALA A 163 1.16 1.54 -20.75
N ALA A 164 1.19 0.46 -19.98
CA ALA A 164 0.45 -0.77 -20.28
C ALA A 164 -1.05 -0.62 -20.01
N GLN A 165 -1.47 0.24 -19.08
CA GLN A 165 -2.89 0.57 -18.90
C GLN A 165 -3.45 1.21 -20.18
N LYS A 166 -2.72 2.17 -20.77
CA LYS A 166 -3.05 2.77 -22.07
C LYS A 166 -3.09 1.73 -23.18
N GLU A 167 -2.02 0.94 -23.32
CA GLU A 167 -1.87 -0.04 -24.40
C GLU A 167 -2.96 -1.12 -24.38
N LEU A 168 -3.27 -1.65 -23.19
CA LEU A 168 -4.21 -2.75 -23.03
C LEU A 168 -5.65 -2.29 -22.79
N TRP A 169 -5.92 -0.99 -22.65
CA TRP A 169 -7.28 -0.47 -22.42
C TRP A 169 -8.34 -1.01 -23.40
N PRO A 170 -8.07 -1.14 -24.72
CA PRO A 170 -9.05 -1.72 -25.64
C PRO A 170 -9.48 -3.15 -25.29
N GLN A 171 -8.63 -3.92 -24.61
CA GLN A 171 -8.97 -5.25 -24.11
C GLN A 171 -9.86 -5.19 -22.87
N PHE A 172 -9.76 -4.14 -22.04
CA PHE A 172 -10.60 -3.97 -20.85
C PHE A 172 -12.03 -3.61 -21.22
N VAL A 173 -12.21 -2.66 -22.15
CA VAL A 173 -13.52 -2.03 -22.44
C VAL A 173 -14.66 -3.03 -22.65
N PRO A 174 -14.52 -4.12 -23.44
CA PRO A 174 -15.60 -5.09 -23.64
C PRO A 174 -16.07 -5.80 -22.36
N HIS A 175 -15.22 -5.86 -21.34
CA HIS A 175 -15.51 -6.52 -20.06
C HIS A 175 -15.99 -5.56 -18.98
N LEU A 176 -15.90 -4.24 -19.19
CA LEU A 176 -16.36 -3.21 -18.27
C LEU A 176 -17.86 -2.95 -18.43
N THR A 177 -18.67 -3.95 -18.07
CA THR A 177 -20.13 -3.90 -18.20
C THR A 177 -20.83 -3.38 -16.93
N LYS A 178 -22.08 -2.92 -17.10
CA LYS A 178 -22.93 -2.36 -16.04
C LYS A 178 -22.84 -3.11 -14.71
N GLY A 179 -22.64 -2.35 -13.63
CA GLY A 179 -22.60 -2.87 -12.26
C GLY A 179 -21.23 -3.42 -11.83
N LYS A 180 -20.24 -3.49 -12.73
CA LYS A 180 -18.86 -3.77 -12.34
C LYS A 180 -18.19 -2.53 -11.75
N THR A 181 -17.04 -2.76 -11.13
CA THR A 181 -16.16 -1.71 -10.60
C THR A 181 -14.78 -1.82 -11.25
N ILE A 182 -14.22 -0.72 -11.76
CA ILE A 182 -12.80 -0.62 -12.13
C ILE A 182 -12.04 0.09 -11.00
N TYR A 183 -10.91 -0.49 -10.62
CA TYR A 183 -10.07 -0.08 -9.50
C TYR A 183 -8.66 0.24 -10.00
N PHE A 184 -8.12 1.40 -9.60
CA PHE A 184 -6.75 1.82 -9.86
C PHE A 184 -5.96 2.06 -8.56
N SER A 185 -4.65 1.83 -8.58
CA SER A 185 -3.75 2.24 -7.47
C SER A 185 -3.03 3.56 -7.68
N HIS A 186 -3.28 4.22 -8.80
CA HIS A 186 -2.77 5.54 -9.12
C HIS A 186 -3.73 6.18 -10.13
N GLY A 187 -3.99 7.48 -10.03
CA GLY A 187 -4.98 8.15 -10.85
C GLY A 187 -4.52 8.53 -12.27
N PHE A 188 -3.25 8.28 -12.62
CA PHE A 188 -2.60 8.83 -13.82
C PHE A 188 -3.43 8.66 -15.09
N SER A 189 -3.87 7.43 -15.36
CA SER A 189 -4.62 7.09 -16.56
C SER A 189 -5.94 7.86 -16.69
N ILE A 190 -6.63 8.11 -15.58
CA ILE A 190 -7.91 8.83 -15.56
C ILE A 190 -7.71 10.34 -15.62
N VAL A 191 -6.71 10.87 -14.91
CA VAL A 191 -6.41 12.31 -14.90
C VAL A 191 -5.92 12.77 -16.28
N TYR A 192 -5.07 11.98 -16.92
CA TYR A 192 -4.52 12.26 -18.25
C TYR A 192 -5.24 11.49 -19.37
N LYS A 193 -6.55 11.21 -19.20
CA LYS A 193 -7.35 10.44 -20.17
C LYS A 193 -7.29 10.96 -21.61
N ASP A 194 -7.09 12.26 -21.81
CA ASP A 194 -6.93 12.87 -23.14
C ASP A 194 -5.62 12.47 -23.83
N GLN A 195 -4.62 12.00 -23.06
CA GLN A 195 -3.34 11.49 -23.56
C GLN A 195 -3.28 9.95 -23.52
N THR A 196 -3.93 9.33 -22.52
CA THR A 196 -3.90 7.89 -22.32
C THR A 196 -5.00 7.15 -23.06
N ASN A 197 -6.07 7.82 -23.47
CA ASN A 197 -7.30 7.22 -24.00
C ASN A 197 -7.97 6.20 -23.05
N VAL A 198 -7.65 6.25 -21.76
CA VAL A 198 -8.29 5.42 -20.73
C VAL A 198 -9.57 6.12 -20.28
N VAL A 199 -10.68 5.79 -20.92
CA VAL A 199 -12.00 6.35 -20.64
C VAL A 199 -12.95 5.23 -20.19
N PRO A 200 -13.27 5.14 -18.88
CA PRO A 200 -14.23 4.18 -18.35
C PRO A 200 -15.65 4.38 -18.92
N PRO A 201 -16.43 3.30 -19.11
CA PRO A 201 -17.87 3.40 -19.37
C PRO A 201 -18.61 4.18 -18.27
N LYS A 202 -19.74 4.80 -18.62
CA LYS A 202 -20.51 5.67 -17.71
C LYS A 202 -21.38 4.91 -16.69
N ASP A 203 -21.53 3.60 -16.86
CA ASP A 203 -22.45 2.73 -16.12
C ASP A 203 -21.74 1.73 -15.19
N ILE A 204 -20.48 2.01 -14.87
CA ILE A 204 -19.66 1.25 -13.91
C ILE A 204 -19.17 2.14 -12.76
N ASP A 205 -18.74 1.55 -11.65
CA ASP A 205 -18.04 2.31 -10.62
C ASP A 205 -16.57 2.48 -10.99
N VAL A 206 -16.00 3.65 -10.73
CA VAL A 206 -14.57 3.96 -10.95
C VAL A 206 -13.99 4.46 -9.63
N ILE A 207 -13.09 3.66 -9.05
CA ILE A 207 -12.50 3.92 -7.73
C ILE A 207 -10.98 3.86 -7.78
N MET A 208 -10.35 4.46 -6.78
CA MET A 208 -8.91 4.40 -6.58
C MET A 208 -8.57 4.17 -5.12
N ILE A 209 -7.59 3.31 -4.88
CA ILE A 209 -6.96 3.07 -3.58
C ILE A 209 -5.45 3.10 -3.84
N ALA A 210 -4.78 4.15 -3.37
CA ALA A 210 -3.36 4.38 -3.63
C ALA A 210 -2.55 4.22 -2.33
N PRO A 211 -1.95 3.03 -2.08
CA PRO A 211 -1.02 2.83 -0.99
C PRO A 211 0.18 3.77 -1.10
N LYS A 212 0.49 4.50 -0.02
CA LYS A 212 1.60 5.45 0.05
C LYS A 212 2.92 4.74 0.36
N GLY A 213 3.28 3.83 -0.55
CA GLY A 213 4.51 3.05 -0.49
C GLY A 213 4.58 2.01 -1.60
N SER A 214 5.76 1.39 -1.73
CA SER A 214 5.98 0.33 -2.72
C SER A 214 5.05 -0.85 -2.47
N GLY A 215 4.60 -1.52 -3.54
CA GLY A 215 3.87 -2.77 -3.38
C GLY A 215 4.67 -3.89 -2.67
N LYS A 216 6.01 -3.82 -2.68
CA LYS A 216 6.86 -4.70 -1.84
C LYS A 216 6.60 -4.47 -0.34
N THR A 217 6.55 -3.20 0.07
CA THR A 217 6.32 -2.83 1.47
C THR A 217 4.86 -3.03 1.87
N VAL A 218 3.91 -2.91 0.93
CA VAL A 218 2.49 -3.30 1.15
C VAL A 218 2.40 -4.75 1.61
N ARG A 219 3.15 -5.66 0.95
CA ARG A 219 3.16 -7.08 1.34
C ARG A 219 3.92 -7.31 2.65
N SER A 220 5.14 -6.79 2.78
CA SER A 220 5.97 -7.09 3.95
C SER A 220 5.34 -6.55 5.24
N GLN A 221 4.80 -5.32 5.22
CA GLN A 221 4.15 -4.77 6.40
C GLN A 221 2.88 -5.54 6.76
N PHE A 222 2.09 -6.00 5.77
CA PHE A 222 0.92 -6.83 6.02
C PHE A 222 1.28 -8.13 6.74
N LEU A 223 2.35 -8.80 6.32
CA LEU A 223 2.86 -10.01 6.98
C LEU A 223 3.35 -9.75 8.41
N ASP A 224 3.86 -8.54 8.67
CA ASP A 224 4.23 -8.07 10.02
C ASP A 224 3.02 -7.63 10.87
N GLY A 225 1.78 -7.79 10.37
CA GLY A 225 0.55 -7.31 11.04
C GLY A 225 0.33 -5.79 10.96
N ARG A 226 1.21 -5.07 10.27
CA ARG A 226 1.15 -3.61 10.03
C ARG A 226 0.53 -3.31 8.66
N GLY A 227 0.43 -2.03 8.30
CA GLY A 227 -0.11 -1.60 7.02
C GLY A 227 0.43 -0.26 6.61
N ILE A 228 0.50 -0.05 5.30
CA ILE A 228 0.83 1.24 4.69
C ILE A 228 -0.46 2.06 4.60
N ASN A 229 -0.41 3.34 4.92
CA ASN A 229 -1.58 4.20 4.77
C ASN A 229 -1.87 4.43 3.28
N SER A 230 -3.15 4.51 2.93
CA SER A 230 -3.58 4.70 1.55
C SER A 230 -4.42 5.97 1.43
N SER A 231 -4.37 6.63 0.29
CA SER A 231 -5.46 7.55 -0.09
C SER A 231 -6.51 6.80 -0.89
N PHE A 232 -7.76 7.20 -0.81
CA PHE A 232 -8.83 6.65 -1.67
C PHE A 232 -9.63 7.75 -2.36
N ALA A 233 -10.19 7.43 -3.53
CA ALA A 233 -11.09 8.33 -4.24
C ALA A 233 -12.17 7.56 -5.01
N VAL A 234 -13.31 8.21 -5.19
CA VAL A 234 -14.39 7.75 -6.07
C VAL A 234 -14.51 8.75 -7.22
N TYR A 235 -14.23 8.31 -8.44
CA TYR A 235 -14.37 9.13 -9.65
C TYR A 235 -15.78 9.03 -10.24
N GLN A 236 -16.37 7.85 -10.18
CA GLN A 236 -17.72 7.58 -10.68
C GLN A 236 -18.41 6.58 -9.75
N ASP A 237 -19.61 6.93 -9.27
CA ASP A 237 -20.46 6.05 -8.46
C ASP A 237 -21.81 5.86 -9.15
N THR A 238 -22.00 4.68 -9.72
CA THR A 238 -23.22 4.27 -10.42
C THR A 238 -24.06 3.31 -9.57
N SER A 239 -23.45 2.65 -8.60
CA SER A 239 -24.10 1.69 -7.72
C SER A 239 -24.66 2.30 -6.44
N GLY A 240 -24.19 3.50 -6.06
CA GLY A 240 -24.41 4.11 -4.74
C GLY A 240 -23.61 3.44 -3.63
N LYS A 241 -22.69 2.52 -3.99
CA LYS A 241 -21.88 1.71 -3.05
C LYS A 241 -20.38 1.87 -3.30
N ALA A 242 -19.96 2.68 -4.28
CA ALA A 242 -18.56 2.76 -4.69
C ALA A 242 -17.63 3.17 -3.52
N ARG A 243 -18.08 4.10 -2.68
CA ARG A 243 -17.30 4.57 -1.52
C ARG A 243 -17.02 3.47 -0.49
N ASP A 244 -18.07 2.77 -0.06
CA ASP A 244 -17.93 1.69 0.94
C ASP A 244 -17.09 0.53 0.40
N ARG A 245 -17.29 0.18 -0.88
CA ARG A 245 -16.47 -0.83 -1.57
C ARG A 245 -15.00 -0.40 -1.65
N CYS A 246 -14.74 0.87 -1.96
CA CYS A 246 -13.39 1.40 -2.07
C CYS A 246 -12.64 1.34 -0.72
N VAL A 247 -13.27 1.82 0.36
CA VAL A 247 -12.68 1.80 1.69
C VAL A 247 -12.48 0.37 2.19
N ALA A 248 -13.50 -0.49 2.06
CA ALA A 248 -13.43 -1.88 2.50
C ALA A 248 -12.34 -2.67 1.76
N LEU A 249 -12.25 -2.49 0.44
CA LEU A 249 -11.20 -3.13 -0.37
C LEU A 249 -9.81 -2.61 0.03
N GLY A 250 -9.68 -1.32 0.32
CA GLY A 250 -8.39 -0.76 0.75
C GLY A 250 -7.90 -1.32 2.08
N ILE A 251 -8.80 -1.55 3.03
CA ILE A 251 -8.47 -2.29 4.27
C ILE A 251 -8.09 -3.75 3.93
N ALA A 252 -8.84 -4.41 3.05
CA ALA A 252 -8.59 -5.80 2.67
C ALA A 252 -7.26 -6.03 1.93
N ILE A 253 -6.75 -5.05 1.18
CA ILE A 253 -5.42 -5.12 0.54
C ILE A 253 -4.28 -4.74 1.50
N GLY A 254 -4.57 -4.40 2.75
CA GLY A 254 -3.59 -4.23 3.81
C GLY A 254 -3.33 -2.79 4.27
N SER A 255 -4.21 -1.84 3.96
CA SER A 255 -4.02 -0.45 4.39
C SER A 255 -4.01 -0.32 5.93
N GLY A 256 -3.19 0.59 6.47
CA GLY A 256 -3.20 0.96 7.89
C GLY A 256 -4.47 1.75 8.24
N TYR A 257 -4.58 2.93 7.63
CA TYR A 257 -5.83 3.66 7.47
C TYR A 257 -5.96 4.19 6.04
N LEU A 258 -7.15 4.68 5.70
CA LEU A 258 -7.41 5.41 4.46
C LEU A 258 -7.89 6.83 4.71
N TYR A 259 -7.38 7.78 3.93
CA TYR A 259 -7.89 9.15 3.88
C TYR A 259 -8.45 9.47 2.50
N GLU A 260 -9.47 10.33 2.45
CA GLU A 260 -10.18 10.65 1.21
C GLU A 260 -9.42 11.71 0.41
N THR A 261 -9.36 11.53 -0.91
CA THR A 261 -8.81 12.48 -1.86
C THR A 261 -9.64 12.46 -3.14
N ASP A 262 -9.20 13.17 -4.18
CA ASP A 262 -9.67 13.00 -5.54
C ASP A 262 -8.53 12.52 -6.45
N PHE A 263 -8.87 12.02 -7.64
CA PHE A 263 -7.90 11.50 -8.61
C PHE A 263 -6.84 12.54 -8.98
N LYS A 264 -7.22 13.83 -9.10
CA LYS A 264 -6.30 14.88 -9.54
C LYS A 264 -5.30 15.23 -8.44
N LYS A 265 -5.77 15.42 -7.20
CA LYS A 265 -4.93 15.66 -6.03
C LYS A 265 -3.96 14.52 -5.79
N GLU A 266 -4.44 13.27 -5.88
CA GLU A 266 -3.58 12.10 -5.74
C GLU A 266 -2.46 12.11 -6.76
N VAL A 267 -2.79 12.20 -8.06
CA VAL A 267 -1.78 12.16 -9.13
C VAL A 267 -0.76 13.27 -8.98
N PHE A 268 -1.20 14.49 -8.69
CA PHE A 268 -0.29 15.62 -8.57
C PHE A 268 0.61 15.49 -7.34
N SER A 269 0.05 15.08 -6.20
CA SER A 269 0.83 14.87 -4.98
C SER A 269 1.82 13.71 -5.12
N ASP A 270 1.42 12.63 -5.79
CA ASP A 270 2.21 11.41 -5.93
C ASP A 270 3.38 11.62 -6.91
N LEU A 271 3.10 12.13 -8.13
CA LEU A 271 4.12 12.43 -9.12
C LEU A 271 5.11 13.50 -8.64
N TYR A 272 4.63 14.48 -7.87
CA TYR A 272 5.50 15.48 -7.23
C TYR A 272 6.34 14.83 -6.12
N GLY A 273 5.73 14.02 -5.26
CA GLY A 273 6.40 13.35 -4.14
C GLY A 273 7.55 12.45 -4.61
N GLU A 274 7.30 11.59 -5.61
CA GLU A 274 8.32 10.67 -6.13
C GLU A 274 9.48 11.39 -6.82
N ARG A 275 9.24 12.55 -7.45
CA ARG A 275 10.31 13.40 -8.02
C ARG A 275 11.01 14.25 -6.96
N GLY A 276 10.29 14.58 -5.89
CA GLY A 276 10.78 15.34 -4.75
C GLY A 276 11.38 14.45 -3.67
N VAL A 277 10.94 14.69 -2.43
CA VAL A 277 11.55 14.15 -1.21
C VAL A 277 11.43 12.63 -1.05
N LEU A 278 10.56 11.96 -1.81
CA LEU A 278 10.42 10.51 -1.69
C LEU A 278 11.54 9.75 -2.40
N MET A 279 11.98 10.21 -3.59
CA MET A 279 13.02 9.53 -4.38
C MET A 279 13.93 10.48 -5.18
N GLY A 280 13.40 11.27 -6.11
CA GLY A 280 14.23 12.01 -7.08
C GLY A 280 15.18 13.02 -6.42
N ALA A 281 14.66 13.89 -5.56
CA ALA A 281 15.48 14.91 -4.89
C ALA A 281 16.44 14.27 -3.89
N ILE A 282 16.01 13.24 -3.14
CA ILE A 282 16.85 12.59 -2.13
C ILE A 282 18.04 11.87 -2.76
N GLN A 283 17.85 11.26 -3.94
CA GLN A 283 18.95 10.71 -4.73
C GLN A 283 19.97 11.80 -5.13
N GLY A 284 19.48 12.95 -5.60
CA GLY A 284 20.34 14.07 -5.97
C GLY A 284 21.14 14.62 -4.79
N LEU A 285 20.51 14.75 -3.62
CA LEU A 285 21.17 15.20 -2.39
C LEU A 285 22.26 14.23 -1.95
N PHE A 286 21.97 12.93 -1.92
CA PHE A 286 22.96 11.91 -1.59
C PHE A 286 24.14 11.93 -2.57
N LEU A 287 23.89 12.03 -3.87
CA LEU A 287 24.94 12.07 -4.87
C LEU A 287 25.81 13.34 -4.74
N ALA A 288 25.19 14.51 -4.60
CA ALA A 288 25.91 15.77 -4.52
C ALA A 288 26.84 15.81 -3.30
N GLN A 289 26.37 15.41 -2.12
CA GLN A 289 27.21 15.34 -0.93
C GLN A 289 28.32 14.30 -1.09
N TYR A 290 28.01 13.12 -1.67
CA TYR A 290 29.02 12.09 -1.93
C TYR A 290 30.13 12.64 -2.83
N GLU A 291 29.80 13.27 -3.96
CA GLU A 291 30.77 13.83 -4.90
C GLU A 291 31.65 14.91 -4.25
N VAL A 292 31.06 15.83 -3.48
CA VAL A 292 31.81 16.87 -2.76
C VAL A 292 32.81 16.25 -1.77
N LEU A 293 32.42 15.24 -1.00
CA LEU A 293 33.34 14.56 -0.08
C LEU A 293 34.47 13.87 -0.84
N ARG A 294 34.16 13.25 -1.99
CA ARG A 294 35.16 12.58 -2.83
C ARG A 294 36.17 13.55 -3.44
N GLU A 295 35.73 14.73 -3.86
CA GLU A 295 36.61 15.80 -4.35
C GLU A 295 37.58 16.31 -3.28
N HIS A 296 37.19 16.25 -2.01
CA HIS A 296 38.00 16.69 -0.87
C HIS A 296 38.82 15.55 -0.23
N GLY A 297 38.95 14.40 -0.90
CA GLY A 297 39.87 13.33 -0.51
C GLY A 297 39.32 12.29 0.47
N HIS A 298 38.06 12.41 0.92
CA HIS A 298 37.41 11.38 1.75
C HIS A 298 37.28 10.08 0.97
N THR A 299 37.44 8.93 1.61
CA THR A 299 37.37 7.61 0.94
C THR A 299 35.96 7.28 0.42
N PRO A 300 35.79 6.34 -0.55
CA PRO A 300 34.46 5.94 -1.01
C PRO A 300 33.57 5.39 0.11
N SER A 301 34.16 4.66 1.06
CA SER A 301 33.45 4.11 2.21
C SER A 301 32.98 5.22 3.13
N GLU A 302 33.83 6.19 3.44
CA GLU A 302 33.49 7.32 4.31
C GLU A 302 32.39 8.18 3.67
N ALA A 303 32.54 8.57 2.41
CA ALA A 303 31.53 9.37 1.71
C ALA A 303 30.17 8.66 1.60
N PHE A 304 30.15 7.33 1.44
CA PHE A 304 28.91 6.56 1.45
C PHE A 304 28.26 6.50 2.84
N ASN A 305 29.07 6.36 3.90
CA ASN A 305 28.56 6.29 5.27
C ASN A 305 27.99 7.64 5.72
N GLU A 306 28.68 8.74 5.42
CA GLU A 306 28.27 10.13 5.69
C GLU A 306 27.11 10.62 4.79
N THR A 307 26.54 9.76 3.95
CA THR A 307 25.40 10.10 3.08
C THR A 307 24.27 9.09 3.20
N VAL A 308 24.38 7.94 2.52
CA VAL A 308 23.27 7.00 2.35
C VAL A 308 23.11 6.10 3.58
N GLU A 309 24.21 5.56 4.12
CA GLU A 309 24.12 4.58 5.21
C GLU A 309 23.57 5.21 6.49
N GLU A 310 24.19 6.30 6.97
CA GLU A 310 23.76 6.94 8.21
C GLU A 310 22.35 7.52 8.09
N ALA A 311 22.02 8.15 6.96
CA ALA A 311 20.67 8.67 6.72
C ALA A 311 19.64 7.54 6.76
N THR A 312 19.83 6.45 6.02
CA THR A 312 18.78 5.42 5.86
C THR A 312 18.70 4.41 7.00
N GLN A 313 19.81 4.14 7.68
CA GLN A 313 19.87 3.13 8.74
C GLN A 313 19.74 3.73 10.16
N SER A 314 20.12 5.00 10.34
CA SER A 314 20.11 5.66 11.66
C SER A 314 19.12 6.82 11.70
N LEU A 315 19.36 7.88 10.92
CA LEU A 315 18.65 9.16 11.11
C LEU A 315 17.19 9.11 10.62
N TYR A 316 16.89 8.52 9.47
CA TYR A 316 15.51 8.43 8.96
C TYR A 316 14.61 7.57 9.85
N PRO A 317 15.07 6.42 10.40
CA PRO A 317 14.33 5.73 11.45
C PRO A 317 14.03 6.62 12.67
N LEU A 318 15.01 7.39 13.16
CA LEU A 318 14.82 8.29 14.30
C LEU A 318 13.84 9.44 13.98
N ILE A 319 13.89 10.00 12.77
CA ILE A 319 12.92 10.98 12.28
C ILE A 319 11.52 10.38 12.23
N GLY A 320 11.40 9.13 11.77
CA GLY A 320 10.13 8.41 11.73
C GLY A 320 9.54 8.18 13.13
N GLU A 321 10.38 8.01 14.14
CA GLU A 321 9.96 7.79 15.53
C GLU A 321 9.67 9.10 16.28
N ASN A 322 10.51 10.12 16.10
CA ASN A 322 10.52 11.32 16.96
C ASN A 322 10.17 12.63 16.22
N GLY A 323 10.05 12.61 14.89
CA GLY A 323 9.95 13.82 14.06
C GLY A 323 11.32 14.45 13.79
N MET A 324 11.35 15.55 13.03
CA MET A 324 12.60 16.27 12.68
C MET A 324 13.08 17.22 13.77
N ASP A 325 12.20 17.67 14.67
CA ASP A 325 12.50 18.62 15.75
C ASP A 325 13.08 17.94 17.01
N TRP A 326 13.44 16.65 16.89
CA TRP A 326 13.97 15.86 18.00
C TRP A 326 15.38 16.30 18.41
#